data_AF-A0A2U9R2M8-F1
#
_entry.id   AF-A0A2U9R2M8-F1
#
_cell.length_a   1.000
_cell.length_b   1.000
_cell.length_c   1.000
_cell.angle_alpha   90.00
_cell.angle_beta   90.00
_cell.angle_gamma   90.00
#
_symmetry.space_group_name_H-M   'P 1'
#
loop_
_entity.id
_entity.type
_entity.pdbx_description
1 polymer ?
#
loop_
_entity_poly.entity_id
_entity_poly.type
_entity_poly.pdbx_seq_one_letter_code
_entity_poly.pdbx_strand_id
1 'polypeptide(L)'
;MYIYIYIYKWMYIYIRVYPPSFSWFLLSFQLVLIHTYFCLSCTTVGQDIHRHRHIHTVWNTRTKITMKLQHAALMVAGALASSATAIEVELGNEESVCNAATDLVDGIMDYYLGTRYAGTVGMFQQPYYWWEAGLVFGGMIDTWKFCNNDTYVGIIQEAIVHQKGPDNDFFNVENQTDVEANDDQVFWGFTVMEAAERGFPMYSNDENDVNYAQLAMNVYNNMAPRWDDQNCGGGLRWQILDTMNGWDYKSMISTGGVFALGARLARYTGDDSLKRSSKRILQWMKQSKFVVQNEGNDFYNVNDGAEIVHGACPVVNGALWSYNYALMLMGSAYLYNATGEQFWDNELGLFLGGLEHYMVNTTGGNTLYEYQCEKWQRCNNDQRAFRAVVARTLGEIYQLAPQYSERVLALIDSSAAGAAASCSGGSDGKTCGINWGINGWDGLYGLGEQISALEIIQNSLIPQVPPPCEEDTCGEKLASDVSIVVVPTPTIFRTFTTTNTVHKTATLIHSSVENVFYTGTTSSA
;
A
#
# COMPACT_ATOMS: atom_id res chain seq x y z
N MET A 1 11.26 -32.24 -51.13
CA MET A 1 12.13 -31.16 -51.68
C MET A 1 11.39 -29.84 -51.93
N TYR A 2 10.14 -29.85 -52.41
CA TYR A 2 9.38 -28.60 -52.70
C TYR A 2 8.80 -27.85 -51.48
N ILE A 3 8.61 -28.51 -50.33
CA ILE A 3 8.12 -27.86 -49.09
C ILE A 3 9.24 -27.06 -48.37
N TYR A 4 10.49 -27.51 -48.49
CA TYR A 4 11.65 -26.86 -47.83
C TYR A 4 12.00 -25.50 -48.43
N ILE A 5 11.77 -25.30 -49.73
CA ILE A 5 12.04 -24.03 -50.41
C ILE A 5 11.04 -22.94 -49.98
N TYR A 6 9.79 -23.31 -49.67
CA TYR A 6 8.78 -22.35 -49.20
C TYR A 6 8.99 -21.90 -47.75
N ILE A 7 9.43 -22.81 -46.87
CA ILE A 7 9.71 -22.48 -45.46
C ILE A 7 10.92 -21.56 -45.33
N TYR A 8 11.98 -21.80 -46.11
CA TYR A 8 13.16 -20.93 -46.13
C TYR A 8 12.86 -19.53 -46.68
N LYS A 9 11.99 -19.42 -47.69
CA LYS A 9 11.60 -18.12 -48.27
C LYS A 9 10.75 -17.29 -47.31
N TRP A 10 9.90 -17.93 -46.50
CA TRP A 10 9.11 -17.27 -45.45
C TRP A 10 9.96 -16.84 -44.25
N MET A 11 10.89 -17.68 -43.77
CA MET A 11 11.83 -17.31 -42.70
C MET A 11 12.73 -16.14 -43.11
N TYR A 12 13.21 -16.12 -44.36
CA TYR A 12 14.09 -15.06 -44.85
C TYR A 12 13.39 -13.69 -44.95
N ILE A 13 12.10 -13.67 -45.30
CA ILE A 13 11.29 -12.45 -45.33
C ILE A 13 10.97 -11.97 -43.91
N TYR A 14 10.69 -12.88 -42.97
CA TYR A 14 10.30 -12.54 -41.60
C TYR A 14 11.46 -11.96 -40.77
N ILE A 15 12.67 -12.53 -40.89
CA ILE A 15 13.90 -12.07 -40.20
C ILE A 15 14.34 -10.65 -40.65
N ARG A 16 13.95 -10.23 -41.87
CA ARG A 16 14.28 -8.90 -42.40
C ARG A 16 13.35 -7.78 -41.93
N VAL A 17 12.17 -8.12 -41.40
CA VAL A 17 11.14 -7.17 -40.99
C VAL A 17 11.09 -7.01 -39.45
N TYR A 18 11.54 -8.02 -38.70
CA TYR A 18 11.60 -7.98 -37.23
C TYR A 18 12.96 -8.51 -36.73
N PRO A 19 13.84 -7.67 -36.13
CA PRO A 19 15.08 -8.17 -35.54
C PRO A 19 14.76 -8.95 -34.25
N PRO A 20 15.20 -10.21 -34.10
CA PRO A 20 14.81 -11.03 -32.95
C PRO A 20 15.67 -10.70 -31.72
N SER A 21 15.05 -10.64 -30.54
CA SER A 21 15.75 -10.78 -29.27
C SER A 21 16.35 -12.19 -29.15
N PHE A 22 17.49 -12.28 -28.46
CA PHE A 22 18.36 -13.46 -28.35
C PHE A 22 17.61 -14.77 -27.97
N SER A 23 16.49 -14.65 -27.26
CA SER A 23 15.66 -15.76 -26.79
C SER A 23 14.99 -16.57 -27.90
N TRP A 24 14.59 -15.94 -29.02
CA TRP A 24 13.93 -16.66 -30.12
C TRP A 24 14.89 -17.47 -30.99
N PHE A 25 16.16 -17.06 -31.05
CA PHE A 25 17.19 -17.78 -31.78
C PHE A 25 17.49 -19.13 -31.10
N LEU A 26 17.49 -19.15 -29.76
CA LEU A 26 17.69 -20.36 -28.95
C LEU A 26 16.53 -21.35 -29.10
N LEU A 27 15.27 -20.88 -29.12
CA LEU A 27 14.10 -21.73 -29.32
C LEU A 27 14.10 -22.40 -30.70
N SER A 28 14.49 -21.64 -31.73
CA SER A 28 14.58 -22.12 -33.11
C SER A 28 15.68 -23.17 -33.27
N PHE A 29 16.81 -22.99 -32.56
CA PHE A 29 17.93 -23.94 -32.57
C PHE A 29 17.59 -25.24 -31.84
N GLN A 30 16.84 -25.16 -30.73
CA GLN A 30 16.37 -26.34 -29.99
C GLN A 30 15.37 -27.18 -30.80
N LEU A 31 14.43 -26.54 -31.53
CA LEU A 31 13.49 -27.24 -32.40
C LEU A 31 14.19 -27.97 -33.55
N VAL A 32 15.23 -27.36 -34.14
CA VAL A 32 16.04 -28.02 -35.19
C VAL A 32 16.78 -29.23 -34.64
N LEU A 33 17.37 -29.14 -33.45
CA LEU A 33 18.07 -30.25 -32.80
C LEU A 33 17.14 -31.43 -32.48
N ILE A 34 15.94 -31.16 -31.97
CA ILE A 34 14.92 -32.18 -31.67
C ILE A 34 14.43 -32.87 -32.96
N HIS A 35 14.28 -32.13 -34.06
CA HIS A 35 13.86 -32.70 -35.35
C HIS A 35 14.97 -33.53 -36.02
N THR A 36 16.25 -33.13 -35.94
CA THR A 36 17.36 -33.94 -36.42
C THR A 36 17.51 -35.26 -35.67
N TYR A 37 17.17 -35.31 -34.38
CA TYR A 37 17.23 -36.52 -33.56
C TYR A 37 16.14 -37.54 -33.94
N PHE A 38 14.93 -37.08 -34.28
CA PHE A 38 13.85 -37.95 -34.74
C PHE A 38 14.09 -38.52 -36.16
N CYS A 39 14.80 -37.80 -37.02
CA CYS A 39 15.08 -38.24 -38.38
C CYS A 39 16.13 -39.37 -38.47
N LEU A 40 17.06 -39.44 -37.52
CA LEU A 40 18.10 -40.49 -37.45
C LEU A 40 17.59 -41.85 -36.95
N SER A 41 16.34 -41.93 -36.48
CA SER A 41 15.75 -43.13 -35.89
C SER A 41 14.87 -43.95 -36.85
N CYS A 42 14.63 -43.45 -38.07
CA CYS A 42 13.70 -44.05 -39.03
C CYS A 42 14.35 -44.31 -40.39
N THR A 43 15.33 -45.21 -40.48
CA THR A 43 15.63 -45.90 -41.75
C THR A 43 16.19 -47.31 -41.54
N THR A 44 15.64 -48.23 -42.33
CA THR A 44 16.07 -49.61 -42.68
C THR A 44 15.77 -50.77 -41.71
N VAL A 45 14.58 -51.35 -41.89
CA VAL A 45 14.35 -52.81 -41.88
C VAL A 45 14.26 -53.26 -43.35
N GLY A 46 15.09 -54.22 -43.78
CA GLY A 46 14.95 -54.85 -45.11
C GLY A 46 16.18 -55.56 -45.70
N GLN A 47 16.27 -56.86 -45.40
CA GLN A 47 16.78 -58.01 -46.22
C GLN A 47 18.29 -58.22 -46.56
N ASP A 48 18.74 -59.38 -46.06
CA ASP A 48 19.57 -60.48 -46.63
C ASP A 48 21.10 -60.46 -46.87
N ILE A 49 21.74 -61.37 -46.10
CA ILE A 49 22.72 -62.42 -46.44
C ILE A 49 24.08 -62.02 -47.05
N HIS A 50 25.14 -61.95 -46.23
CA HIS A 50 26.22 -62.98 -46.15
C HIS A 50 27.41 -62.53 -45.27
N ARG A 51 27.89 -63.48 -44.46
CA ARG A 51 29.27 -63.70 -43.95
C ARG A 51 29.93 -62.71 -42.95
N HIS A 52 30.35 -63.37 -41.87
CA HIS A 52 31.55 -63.19 -41.03
C HIS A 52 31.54 -62.20 -39.86
N ARG A 53 31.57 -62.85 -38.67
CA ARG A 53 32.33 -62.59 -37.43
C ARG A 53 32.39 -61.16 -36.86
N HIS A 54 32.13 -61.12 -35.54
CA HIS A 54 32.32 -60.03 -34.57
C HIS A 54 31.07 -59.20 -34.24
N ILE A 55 30.12 -59.84 -33.56
CA ILE A 55 29.05 -59.17 -32.81
C ILE A 55 29.17 -59.65 -31.36
N HIS A 56 29.83 -58.89 -30.48
CA HIS A 56 29.59 -58.96 -29.03
C HIS A 56 30.08 -57.73 -28.25
N THR A 57 30.83 -56.80 -28.86
CA THR A 57 31.41 -55.65 -28.14
C THR A 57 30.79 -54.29 -28.43
N VAL A 58 29.93 -54.14 -29.44
CA VAL A 58 29.38 -52.82 -29.86
C VAL A 58 27.99 -52.53 -29.28
N TRP A 59 27.25 -53.57 -28.87
CA TRP A 59 25.90 -53.41 -28.30
C TRP A 59 25.90 -52.96 -26.84
N ASN A 60 26.96 -53.24 -26.08
CA ASN A 60 27.02 -52.94 -24.64
C ASN A 60 27.47 -51.50 -24.34
N THR A 61 28.12 -50.84 -25.30
CA THR A 61 28.63 -49.47 -25.17
C THR A 61 27.58 -48.43 -25.58
N ARG A 62 26.75 -48.74 -26.60
CA ARG A 62 25.67 -47.83 -27.06
C ARG A 62 24.54 -47.70 -26.03
N THR A 63 24.11 -48.79 -25.39
CA THR A 63 23.09 -48.76 -24.31
C THR A 63 23.58 -48.05 -23.04
N LYS A 64 24.86 -48.20 -22.70
CA LYS A 64 25.46 -47.49 -21.55
C LYS A 64 25.61 -45.98 -21.81
N ILE A 65 25.87 -45.57 -23.05
CA ILE A 65 25.97 -44.15 -23.43
C ILE A 65 24.58 -43.50 -23.50
N THR A 66 23.56 -44.18 -24.05
CA THR A 66 22.18 -43.66 -24.07
C THR A 66 21.56 -43.59 -22.68
N MET A 67 21.84 -44.56 -21.79
CA MET A 67 21.41 -44.44 -20.38
C MET A 67 22.11 -43.28 -19.67
N LYS A 68 23.43 -43.08 -19.85
CA LYS A 68 24.14 -41.95 -19.22
C LYS A 68 23.68 -40.59 -19.73
N LEU A 69 23.33 -40.48 -21.01
CA LEU A 69 22.75 -39.26 -21.59
C LEU A 69 21.31 -39.00 -21.13
N GLN A 70 20.49 -40.03 -20.95
CA GLN A 70 19.15 -39.89 -20.36
C GLN A 70 19.22 -39.47 -18.88
N HIS A 71 20.15 -40.02 -18.11
CA HIS A 71 20.36 -39.61 -16.71
C HIS A 71 20.93 -38.19 -16.61
N ALA A 72 21.84 -37.80 -17.51
CA ALA A 72 22.35 -36.43 -17.57
C ALA A 72 21.27 -35.43 -18.01
N ALA A 73 20.41 -35.78 -18.96
CA ALA A 73 19.28 -34.94 -19.39
C ALA A 73 18.20 -34.82 -18.29
N LEU A 74 17.93 -35.88 -17.52
CA LEU A 74 17.04 -35.80 -16.35
C LEU A 74 17.67 -34.99 -15.19
N MET A 75 18.98 -35.07 -14.98
CA MET A 75 19.66 -34.27 -13.94
C MET A 75 19.74 -32.78 -14.33
N VAL A 76 19.87 -32.46 -15.62
CA VAL A 76 19.82 -31.07 -16.11
C VAL A 76 18.39 -30.54 -16.16
N ALA A 77 17.39 -31.38 -16.46
CA ALA A 77 15.98 -31.00 -16.36
C ALA A 77 15.53 -30.81 -14.89
N GLY A 78 16.06 -31.60 -13.96
CA GLY A 78 15.85 -31.43 -12.51
C GLY A 78 16.58 -30.22 -11.92
N ALA A 79 17.72 -29.80 -12.49
CA ALA A 79 18.42 -28.58 -12.10
C ALA A 79 17.84 -27.29 -12.72
N LEU A 80 16.96 -27.42 -13.72
CA LEU A 80 16.20 -26.32 -14.32
C LEU A 80 14.76 -26.22 -13.79
N ALA A 81 14.32 -27.19 -12.98
CA ALA A 81 13.22 -26.98 -12.06
C ALA A 81 13.78 -26.28 -10.83
N SER A 82 14.03 -24.97 -10.95
CA SER A 82 14.05 -24.12 -9.75
C SER A 82 12.72 -24.37 -9.05
N SER A 83 12.77 -25.10 -7.94
CA SER A 83 11.67 -25.19 -6.97
C SER A 83 11.50 -23.77 -6.45
N ALA A 84 10.77 -22.96 -7.19
CA ALA A 84 10.38 -21.64 -6.77
C ALA A 84 9.37 -21.89 -5.63
N THR A 85 9.88 -21.87 -4.40
CA THR A 85 9.08 -22.10 -3.20
C THR A 85 8.26 -20.85 -2.97
N ALA A 86 6.94 -20.99 -2.96
CA ALA A 86 6.04 -19.96 -2.48
C ALA A 86 6.45 -19.46 -1.10
N ILE A 87 6.02 -18.25 -0.73
CA ILE A 87 6.20 -17.78 0.64
C ILE A 87 5.38 -18.69 1.57
N GLU A 88 6.08 -19.51 2.35
CA GLU A 88 5.49 -20.30 3.44
C GLU A 88 5.64 -19.51 4.74
N VAL A 89 4.53 -19.22 5.41
CA VAL A 89 4.52 -18.47 6.66
C VAL A 89 3.75 -19.20 7.76
N GLU A 90 4.38 -19.31 8.93
CA GLU A 90 3.74 -19.68 10.19
C GLU A 90 3.39 -18.38 10.93
N LEU A 91 2.11 -17.99 10.90
CA LEU A 91 1.66 -16.73 11.50
C LEU A 91 1.95 -16.68 13.00
N GLY A 92 2.40 -15.52 13.48
CA GLY A 92 2.81 -15.33 14.87
C GLY A 92 4.18 -15.94 15.23
N ASN A 93 4.81 -16.71 14.35
CA ASN A 93 6.21 -17.14 14.53
C ASN A 93 7.14 -16.05 14.00
N GLU A 94 7.89 -15.38 14.89
CA GLU A 94 8.79 -14.28 14.55
C GLU A 94 9.76 -14.63 13.43
N GLU A 95 10.49 -15.74 13.53
CA GLU A 95 11.46 -16.16 12.51
C GLU A 95 10.80 -16.42 11.15
N SER A 96 9.66 -17.13 11.13
CA SER A 96 8.94 -17.43 9.88
C SER A 96 8.40 -16.17 9.22
N VAL A 97 7.74 -15.29 9.98
CA VAL A 97 7.19 -14.03 9.46
C VAL A 97 8.30 -13.10 8.99
N CYS A 98 9.42 -13.01 9.71
CA CYS A 98 10.53 -12.14 9.34
C CYS A 98 11.32 -12.63 8.12
N ASN A 99 11.41 -13.95 7.92
CA ASN A 99 11.93 -14.51 6.67
C ASN A 99 11.01 -14.15 5.48
N ALA A 100 9.69 -14.30 5.65
CA ALA A 100 8.71 -13.91 4.63
C ALA A 100 8.75 -12.40 4.34
N ALA A 101 8.83 -11.56 5.37
CA ALA A 101 8.96 -10.11 5.23
C ALA A 101 10.25 -9.74 4.47
N THR A 102 11.37 -10.42 4.73
CA THR A 102 12.62 -10.21 3.99
C THR A 102 12.47 -10.51 2.51
N ASP A 103 11.87 -11.66 2.16
CA ASP A 103 11.59 -12.01 0.76
C ASP A 103 10.68 -10.97 0.07
N LEU A 104 9.69 -10.43 0.78
CA LEU A 104 8.78 -9.41 0.26
C LEU A 104 9.48 -8.07 0.06
N VAL A 105 10.32 -7.66 1.02
CA VAL A 105 11.12 -6.45 0.89
C VAL A 105 12.11 -6.57 -0.27
N ASP A 106 12.76 -7.71 -0.46
CA ASP A 106 13.63 -7.93 -1.62
C ASP A 106 12.85 -7.75 -2.94
N GLY A 107 11.64 -8.31 -3.03
CA GLY A 107 10.74 -8.11 -4.17
C GLY A 107 10.24 -6.67 -4.34
N ILE A 108 10.09 -5.90 -3.26
CA ILE A 108 9.80 -4.45 -3.30
C ILE A 108 11.01 -3.68 -3.84
N MET A 109 12.22 -4.03 -3.39
CA MET A 109 13.45 -3.34 -3.75
C MET A 109 13.84 -3.55 -5.22
N ASP A 110 13.33 -4.61 -5.87
CA ASP A 110 13.39 -4.75 -7.33
C ASP A 110 12.75 -3.58 -8.07
N TYR A 111 11.79 -2.86 -7.47
CA TYR A 111 11.14 -1.69 -8.07
C TYR A 111 11.83 -0.36 -7.74
N TYR A 112 12.77 -0.35 -6.78
CA TYR A 112 13.35 0.89 -6.26
C TYR A 112 14.31 1.55 -7.27
N LEU A 113 14.16 2.86 -7.49
CA LEU A 113 15.02 3.61 -8.39
C LEU A 113 16.30 4.09 -7.73
N GLY A 114 16.30 4.38 -6.42
CA GLY A 114 17.44 5.02 -5.76
C GLY A 114 18.74 4.21 -5.76
N THR A 115 18.67 2.89 -5.93
CA THR A 115 19.85 2.01 -6.08
C THR A 115 20.30 1.82 -7.53
N ARG A 116 19.52 2.32 -8.51
CA ARG A 116 19.82 2.18 -9.94
C ARG A 116 20.65 3.36 -10.44
N TYR A 117 21.53 3.10 -11.39
CA TYR A 117 22.29 4.17 -12.04
C TYR A 117 21.35 5.21 -12.66
N ALA A 118 21.54 6.48 -12.30
CA ALA A 118 20.68 7.61 -12.70
C ALA A 118 19.20 7.49 -12.26
N GLY A 119 18.90 6.62 -11.29
CA GLY A 119 17.59 6.58 -10.65
C GLY A 119 17.44 7.62 -9.55
N THR A 120 16.20 7.93 -9.21
CA THR A 120 15.85 8.95 -8.21
C THR A 120 15.72 8.33 -6.83
N VAL A 121 16.45 8.87 -5.85
CA VAL A 121 16.38 8.43 -4.44
C VAL A 121 14.99 8.71 -3.89
N GLY A 122 14.42 7.77 -3.13
CA GLY A 122 13.07 7.90 -2.59
C GLY A 122 11.94 7.71 -3.60
N MET A 123 12.23 7.18 -4.79
CA MET A 123 11.23 6.85 -5.82
C MET A 123 11.27 5.39 -6.22
N PHE A 124 10.11 4.87 -6.62
CA PHE A 124 9.97 3.57 -7.28
C PHE A 124 9.72 3.76 -8.78
N GLN A 125 9.99 2.72 -9.57
CA GLN A 125 9.87 2.80 -11.02
C GLN A 125 8.44 3.08 -11.47
N GLN A 126 8.27 3.68 -12.65
CA GLN A 126 6.93 3.81 -13.22
C GLN A 126 6.25 2.44 -13.33
N PRO A 127 4.94 2.35 -13.07
CA PRO A 127 3.98 3.45 -13.00
C PRO A 127 3.62 3.93 -11.57
N TYR A 128 4.47 3.70 -10.58
CA TYR A 128 4.19 4.03 -9.18
C TYR A 128 4.42 5.51 -8.90
N TYR A 129 3.47 6.14 -8.22
CA TYR A 129 3.53 7.55 -7.87
C TYR A 129 4.31 7.78 -6.57
N TRP A 130 4.63 9.04 -6.30
CA TRP A 130 5.51 9.43 -5.19
C TRP A 130 4.95 9.04 -3.81
N TRP A 131 3.63 9.10 -3.62
CA TRP A 131 2.99 8.71 -2.37
C TRP A 131 3.18 7.23 -2.01
N GLU A 132 3.24 6.34 -3.02
CA GLU A 132 3.48 4.91 -2.81
C GLU A 132 4.87 4.68 -2.20
N ALA A 133 5.83 5.56 -2.48
CA ALA A 133 7.14 5.47 -1.85
C ALA A 133 7.06 5.71 -0.33
N GLY A 134 6.32 6.74 0.10
CA GLY A 134 6.06 6.99 1.53
C GLY A 134 5.37 5.79 2.19
N LEU A 135 4.35 5.23 1.54
CA LEU A 135 3.65 4.03 2.00
C LEU A 135 4.62 2.85 2.21
N VAL A 136 5.46 2.56 1.21
CA VAL A 136 6.44 1.46 1.24
C VAL A 136 7.48 1.65 2.33
N PHE A 137 8.09 2.83 2.43
CA PHE A 137 9.09 3.09 3.46
C PHE A 137 8.51 3.02 4.86
N GLY A 138 7.24 3.41 5.06
CA GLY A 138 6.54 3.19 6.32
C GLY A 138 6.45 1.71 6.68
N GLY A 139 6.13 0.84 5.72
CA GLY A 139 6.05 -0.61 5.95
C GLY A 139 7.41 -1.23 6.24
N MET A 140 8.47 -0.72 5.61
CA MET A 140 9.84 -1.16 5.88
C MET A 140 10.38 -0.70 7.25
N ILE A 141 9.89 0.43 7.78
CA ILE A 141 10.17 0.84 9.17
C ILE A 141 9.56 -0.17 10.15
N ASP A 142 8.34 -0.64 9.89
CA ASP A 142 7.74 -1.73 10.65
C ASP A 142 8.55 -3.03 10.51
N THR A 143 9.04 -3.37 9.31
CA THR A 143 9.94 -4.53 9.14
C THR A 143 11.20 -4.39 9.99
N TRP A 144 11.84 -3.21 9.98
CA TRP A 144 12.98 -2.92 10.85
C TRP A 144 12.64 -3.17 12.32
N LYS A 145 11.49 -2.65 12.78
CA LYS A 145 11.07 -2.75 14.18
C LYS A 145 10.70 -4.17 14.59
N PHE A 146 9.91 -4.86 13.77
CA PHE A 146 9.31 -6.15 14.12
C PHE A 146 10.33 -7.27 14.00
N CYS A 147 11.25 -7.16 13.03
CA CYS A 147 12.19 -8.20 12.69
C CYS A 147 13.65 -7.90 13.05
N ASN A 148 13.91 -6.75 13.68
CA ASN A 148 15.27 -6.26 13.95
C ASN A 148 16.16 -6.29 12.69
N ASN A 149 15.56 -5.94 11.53
CA ASN A 149 16.23 -5.99 10.24
C ASN A 149 16.80 -4.61 9.87
N ASP A 150 18.10 -4.42 10.11
CA ASP A 150 18.79 -3.15 9.84
C ASP A 150 19.22 -2.96 8.37
N THR A 151 19.00 -3.96 7.49
CA THR A 151 19.55 -4.00 6.12
C THR A 151 19.21 -2.75 5.31
N TYR A 152 17.99 -2.22 5.48
CA TYR A 152 17.46 -1.13 4.67
C TYR A 152 17.36 0.21 5.40
N VAL A 153 17.87 0.31 6.64
CA VAL A 153 17.80 1.55 7.45
C VAL A 153 18.41 2.73 6.70
N GLY A 154 19.61 2.57 6.14
CA GLY A 154 20.29 3.62 5.38
C GLY A 154 19.50 4.08 4.14
N ILE A 155 18.84 3.15 3.43
CA ILE A 155 18.02 3.48 2.25
C ILE A 155 16.80 4.31 2.65
N ILE A 156 16.11 3.93 3.72
CA ILE A 156 14.93 4.64 4.22
C ILE A 156 15.34 6.05 4.66
N GLN A 157 16.44 6.17 5.40
CA GLN A 157 16.98 7.46 5.84
C GLN A 157 17.35 8.37 4.66
N GLU A 158 18.08 7.85 3.67
CA GLU A 158 18.43 8.60 2.46
C GLU A 158 17.18 9.04 1.68
N ALA A 159 16.17 8.18 1.59
CA ALA A 159 14.90 8.51 0.95
C ALA A 159 14.19 9.67 1.66
N ILE A 160 14.05 9.61 3.00
CA ILE A 160 13.45 10.68 3.79
C ILE A 160 14.22 11.99 3.62
N VAL A 161 15.55 11.96 3.73
CA VAL A 161 16.40 13.16 3.60
C VAL A 161 16.30 13.76 2.19
N HIS A 162 16.21 12.93 1.16
CA HIS A 162 16.11 13.39 -0.22
C HIS A 162 14.72 13.94 -0.56
N GLN A 163 13.66 13.43 0.07
CA GLN A 163 12.28 13.75 -0.26
C GLN A 163 11.62 14.77 0.70
N LYS A 164 12.29 15.18 1.80
CA LYS A 164 11.70 16.11 2.80
C LYS A 164 11.46 17.54 2.32
N GLY A 165 11.98 17.92 1.13
CA GLY A 165 11.87 19.27 0.58
C GLY A 165 12.71 20.31 1.35
N PRO A 166 12.74 21.56 0.87
CA PRO A 166 13.55 22.63 1.47
C PRO A 166 13.05 23.06 2.86
N ASP A 167 11.74 22.94 3.12
CA ASP A 167 11.10 23.37 4.36
C ASP A 167 10.89 22.22 5.36
N ASN A 168 11.43 21.03 5.06
CA ASN A 168 11.31 19.83 5.90
C ASN A 168 9.86 19.42 6.18
N ASP A 169 8.98 19.55 5.18
CA ASP A 169 7.53 19.33 5.27
C ASP A 169 6.99 18.48 4.11
N PHE A 170 7.88 17.88 3.30
CA PHE A 170 7.54 17.09 2.12
C PHE A 170 6.67 17.87 1.12
N PHE A 171 7.02 19.13 0.92
CA PHE A 171 6.41 20.00 -0.08
C PHE A 171 7.49 20.75 -0.87
N ASN A 172 7.18 21.11 -2.12
CA ASN A 172 8.15 21.67 -3.07
C ASN A 172 9.40 20.79 -3.24
N VAL A 173 9.19 19.48 -3.29
CA VAL A 173 10.27 18.52 -3.51
C VAL A 173 10.71 18.63 -4.97
N GLU A 174 12.02 18.77 -5.21
CA GLU A 174 12.56 19.18 -6.52
C GLU A 174 12.10 18.29 -7.69
N ASN A 175 11.89 17.00 -7.45
CA ASN A 175 11.42 16.04 -8.44
C ASN A 175 9.89 15.89 -8.52
N GLN A 176 9.12 16.59 -7.68
CA GLN A 176 7.65 16.45 -7.56
C GLN A 176 6.86 17.77 -7.63
N THR A 177 7.53 18.92 -7.76
CA THR A 177 6.92 20.28 -7.63
C THR A 177 5.62 20.55 -8.40
N ASP A 178 5.37 19.87 -9.52
CA ASP A 178 4.18 20.08 -10.36
C ASP A 178 3.14 18.94 -10.29
N VAL A 179 3.38 17.92 -9.45
CA VAL A 179 2.54 16.72 -9.33
C VAL A 179 2.13 16.38 -7.89
N GLU A 180 2.66 17.10 -6.89
CA GLU A 180 2.31 16.93 -5.47
C GLU A 180 0.86 17.31 -5.16
N ALA A 181 0.07 16.34 -4.68
CA ALA A 181 -1.23 16.57 -4.09
C ALA A 181 -1.18 16.45 -2.55
N ASN A 182 -2.26 16.85 -1.87
CA ASN A 182 -2.33 16.81 -0.40
C ASN A 182 -2.22 15.38 0.14
N ASP A 183 -2.82 14.42 -0.56
CA ASP A 183 -2.69 13.00 -0.27
C ASP A 183 -1.27 12.48 -0.48
N ASP A 184 -0.55 12.91 -1.51
CA ASP A 184 0.85 12.46 -1.65
C ASP A 184 1.73 12.91 -0.47
N GLN A 185 1.61 14.18 -0.10
CA GLN A 185 2.35 14.75 1.02
C GLN A 185 2.03 14.06 2.36
N VAL A 186 0.76 13.74 2.62
CA VAL A 186 0.37 13.15 3.90
C VAL A 186 0.91 11.73 4.10
N PHE A 187 1.10 10.96 3.02
CA PHE A 187 1.69 9.63 3.14
C PHE A 187 3.14 9.68 3.62
N TRP A 188 3.91 10.67 3.19
CA TRP A 188 5.24 10.92 3.75
C TRP A 188 5.17 11.39 5.20
N GLY A 189 4.17 12.21 5.55
CA GLY A 189 3.84 12.55 6.94
C GLY A 189 3.59 11.31 7.80
N PHE A 190 2.85 10.32 7.29
CA PHE A 190 2.65 9.05 7.98
C PHE A 190 3.94 8.25 8.11
N THR A 191 4.83 8.26 7.11
CA THR A 191 6.13 7.59 7.18
C THR A 191 6.99 8.13 8.30
N VAL A 192 7.13 9.46 8.42
CA VAL A 192 7.95 10.06 9.48
C VAL A 192 7.26 10.02 10.84
N MET A 193 5.93 10.07 10.88
CA MET A 193 5.20 9.80 12.14
C MET A 193 5.44 8.36 12.63
N GLU A 194 5.46 7.39 11.70
CA GLU A 194 5.80 5.99 12.00
C GLU A 194 7.23 5.87 12.52
N ALA A 195 8.18 6.52 11.85
CA ALA A 195 9.58 6.55 12.26
C ALA A 195 9.72 7.05 13.72
N ALA A 196 9.03 8.15 14.06
CA ALA A 196 9.01 8.69 15.42
C ALA A 196 8.37 7.72 16.42
N GLU A 197 7.24 7.11 16.06
CA GLU A 197 6.47 6.19 16.91
C GLU A 197 7.12 4.81 17.11
N ARG A 198 8.03 4.41 16.22
CA ARG A 198 8.81 3.18 16.35
C ARG A 198 10.21 3.42 16.95
N GLY A 199 10.63 4.66 17.08
CA GLY A 199 11.98 5.05 17.49
C GLY A 199 13.03 4.69 16.44
N PHE A 200 12.70 4.88 15.16
CA PHE A 200 13.57 4.57 14.03
C PHE A 200 14.88 5.39 14.11
N PRO A 201 16.04 4.84 13.74
CA PRO A 201 17.30 5.56 13.87
C PRO A 201 17.34 6.81 12.98
N MET A 202 17.84 7.91 13.52
CA MET A 202 18.08 9.15 12.77
C MET A 202 19.25 8.99 11.79
N TYR A 203 19.16 9.63 10.62
CA TYR A 203 20.25 9.68 9.64
C TYR A 203 21.49 10.41 10.16
N SER A 204 21.24 11.50 10.88
CA SER A 204 22.25 12.45 11.32
C SER A 204 22.13 12.66 12.83
N ASN A 205 23.29 12.80 13.49
CA ASN A 205 23.38 13.27 14.87
C ASN A 205 23.62 14.80 14.92
N ASP A 206 23.48 15.50 13.80
CA ASP A 206 23.54 16.96 13.76
C ASP A 206 22.31 17.52 14.48
N GLU A 207 22.53 18.29 15.53
CA GLU A 207 21.47 18.94 16.30
C GLU A 207 20.65 19.93 15.45
N ASN A 208 21.14 20.32 14.26
CA ASN A 208 20.41 21.15 13.32
C ASN A 208 19.46 20.37 12.39
N ASP A 209 19.58 19.04 12.31
CA ASP A 209 18.64 18.23 11.53
C ASP A 209 17.34 18.00 12.32
N VAL A 210 16.24 18.06 11.57
CA VAL A 210 14.88 17.93 12.12
C VAL A 210 14.59 16.46 12.40
N ASN A 211 14.13 16.14 13.62
CA ASN A 211 13.71 14.78 13.99
C ASN A 211 12.41 14.36 13.31
N TYR A 212 12.08 13.07 13.33
CA TYR A 212 10.94 12.54 12.59
C TYR A 212 9.60 13.07 13.12
N ALA A 213 9.47 13.22 14.45
CA ALA A 213 8.28 13.84 15.05
C ALA A 213 8.06 15.28 14.56
N GLN A 214 9.13 16.05 14.42
CA GLN A 214 9.09 17.41 13.91
C GLN A 214 8.82 17.46 12.41
N LEU A 215 9.34 16.51 11.61
CA LEU A 215 8.96 16.37 10.20
C LEU A 215 7.45 16.10 10.05
N ALA A 216 6.89 15.19 10.86
CA ALA A 216 5.45 14.90 10.88
C ALA A 216 4.62 16.14 11.24
N MET A 217 5.07 16.90 12.25
CA MET A 217 4.42 18.14 12.66
C MET A 217 4.53 19.25 11.59
N ASN A 218 5.64 19.33 10.86
CA ASN A 218 5.80 20.26 9.75
C ASN A 218 4.82 19.94 8.61
N VAL A 219 4.67 18.66 8.23
CA VAL A 219 3.64 18.22 7.28
C VAL A 219 2.25 18.65 7.75
N TYR A 220 1.90 18.38 9.01
CA TYR A 220 0.61 18.77 9.56
C TYR A 220 0.39 20.29 9.49
N ASN A 221 1.39 21.08 9.91
CA ASN A 221 1.31 22.54 9.90
C ASN A 221 1.35 23.15 8.50
N ASN A 222 1.87 22.45 7.50
CA ASN A 222 1.82 22.86 6.11
C ASN A 222 0.45 22.54 5.48
N MET A 223 -0.16 21.41 5.85
CA MET A 223 -1.45 20.97 5.30
C MET A 223 -2.67 21.61 5.99
N ALA A 224 -2.68 21.73 7.32
CA ALA A 224 -3.83 22.24 8.07
C ALA A 224 -4.30 23.65 7.66
N PRO A 225 -3.41 24.61 7.31
CA PRO A 225 -3.81 25.91 6.78
C PRO A 225 -4.51 25.87 5.42
N ARG A 226 -4.40 24.77 4.67
CA ARG A 226 -5.09 24.57 3.37
C ARG A 226 -6.57 24.26 3.53
N TRP A 227 -7.08 24.29 4.76
CA TRP A 227 -8.50 24.25 5.05
C TRP A 227 -9.24 25.37 4.32
N ASP A 228 -10.01 25.00 3.31
CA ASP A 228 -10.75 25.96 2.47
C ASP A 228 -12.20 26.03 2.95
N ASP A 229 -12.44 27.02 3.83
CA ASP A 229 -13.73 27.32 4.45
C ASP A 229 -14.68 28.11 3.53
N GLN A 230 -14.14 28.71 2.47
CA GLN A 230 -14.90 29.43 1.44
C GLN A 230 -15.72 28.48 0.57
N ASN A 231 -15.23 27.25 0.36
CA ASN A 231 -15.91 26.24 -0.44
C ASN A 231 -16.28 25.03 0.41
N CYS A 232 -17.53 24.60 0.33
CA CYS A 232 -18.03 23.44 1.07
C CYS A 232 -17.85 23.56 2.59
N GLY A 233 -17.68 24.77 3.13
CA GLY A 233 -17.60 25.07 4.55
C GLY A 233 -16.43 24.41 5.28
N GLY A 234 -15.37 24.08 4.53
CA GLY A 234 -14.15 23.47 5.03
C GLY A 234 -13.60 22.35 4.14
N GLY A 235 -12.73 21.54 4.73
CA GLY A 235 -12.08 20.40 4.08
C GLY A 235 -10.91 20.82 3.19
N LEU A 236 -10.03 19.87 2.89
CA LEU A 236 -8.94 20.06 1.96
C LEU A 236 -9.37 19.66 0.54
N ARG A 237 -8.83 20.38 -0.44
CA ARG A 237 -8.87 19.97 -1.84
C ARG A 237 -7.93 18.78 -2.03
N TRP A 238 -8.14 18.02 -3.10
CA TRP A 238 -7.24 16.95 -3.49
C TRP A 238 -5.87 17.53 -3.82
N GLN A 239 -5.82 18.42 -4.81
CA GLN A 239 -4.60 19.04 -5.29
C GLN A 239 -4.17 20.23 -4.41
N ILE A 240 -2.89 20.60 -4.48
CA ILE A 240 -2.30 21.74 -3.75
C ILE A 240 -2.31 23.03 -4.57
N LEU A 241 -2.09 22.93 -5.89
CA LEU A 241 -2.04 24.07 -6.79
C LEU A 241 -3.33 24.19 -7.61
N ASP A 242 -3.79 25.43 -7.82
CA ASP A 242 -5.01 25.71 -8.57
C ASP A 242 -4.93 25.40 -10.07
N THR A 243 -3.72 25.22 -10.58
CA THR A 243 -3.44 24.80 -11.96
C THR A 243 -3.57 23.29 -12.18
N MET A 244 -3.72 22.48 -11.14
CA MET A 244 -3.74 21.02 -11.24
C MET A 244 -5.14 20.46 -11.47
N ASN A 245 -5.23 19.43 -12.31
CA ASN A 245 -6.48 18.71 -12.53
C ASN A 245 -6.94 18.04 -11.22
N GLY A 246 -8.16 18.35 -10.78
CA GLY A 246 -8.68 17.89 -9.50
C GLY A 246 -8.59 18.93 -8.38
N TRP A 247 -8.09 20.14 -8.64
CA TRP A 247 -8.15 21.27 -7.69
C TRP A 247 -9.57 21.53 -7.17
N ASP A 248 -10.57 21.42 -8.04
CA ASP A 248 -11.98 21.60 -7.67
C ASP A 248 -12.61 20.36 -7.03
N TYR A 249 -11.83 19.37 -6.62
CA TYR A 249 -12.30 18.19 -5.89
C TYR A 249 -11.87 18.26 -4.43
N LYS A 250 -12.81 18.15 -3.50
CA LYS A 250 -12.54 17.88 -2.07
C LYS A 250 -12.50 16.36 -1.91
N SER A 251 -11.35 15.81 -1.55
CA SER A 251 -11.21 14.37 -1.36
C SER A 251 -11.24 13.99 0.13
N MET A 252 -11.73 12.78 0.40
CA MET A 252 -11.65 12.15 1.71
C MET A 252 -10.21 11.86 2.10
N ILE A 253 -9.38 11.37 1.18
CA ILE A 253 -7.98 11.02 1.46
C ILE A 253 -7.17 12.23 1.96
N SER A 254 -7.32 13.42 1.36
CA SER A 254 -6.59 14.62 1.78
C SER A 254 -7.07 15.15 3.12
N THR A 255 -8.39 15.23 3.34
CA THR A 255 -8.95 15.74 4.59
C THR A 255 -8.79 14.74 5.75
N GLY A 256 -9.07 13.47 5.47
CA GLY A 256 -8.88 12.36 6.40
C GLY A 256 -7.41 12.16 6.75
N GLY A 257 -6.49 12.50 5.85
CA GLY A 257 -5.06 12.44 6.09
C GLY A 257 -4.64 13.36 7.23
N VAL A 258 -5.06 14.63 7.17
CA VAL A 258 -4.83 15.60 8.25
C VAL A 258 -5.50 15.18 9.56
N PHE A 259 -6.69 14.56 9.49
CA PHE A 259 -7.36 14.00 10.66
C PHE A 259 -6.53 12.90 11.33
N ALA A 260 -6.05 11.92 10.56
CA ALA A 260 -5.27 10.79 11.05
C ALA A 260 -3.88 11.22 11.55
N LEU A 261 -3.17 12.08 10.80
CA LEU A 261 -1.85 12.59 11.20
C LEU A 261 -1.97 13.45 12.48
N GLY A 262 -2.98 14.32 12.53
CA GLY A 262 -3.27 15.13 13.72
C GLY A 262 -3.63 14.28 14.94
N ALA A 263 -4.34 13.16 14.75
CA ALA A 263 -4.67 12.22 15.82
C ALA A 263 -3.42 11.49 16.37
N ARG A 264 -2.52 11.06 15.48
CA ARG A 264 -1.23 10.46 15.87
C ARG A 264 -0.37 11.44 16.65
N LEU A 265 -0.18 12.64 16.12
CA LEU A 265 0.53 13.73 16.81
C LEU A 265 -0.15 14.10 18.15
N ALA A 266 -1.49 14.10 18.22
CA ALA A 266 -2.23 14.39 19.45
C ALA A 266 -1.95 13.36 20.55
N ARG A 267 -1.83 12.08 20.19
CA ARG A 267 -1.42 11.02 21.11
C ARG A 267 0.04 11.20 21.50
N TYR A 268 0.91 11.36 20.50
CA TYR A 268 2.36 11.46 20.70
C TYR A 268 2.76 12.59 21.65
N THR A 269 2.13 13.77 21.49
CA THR A 269 2.47 15.00 22.24
C THR A 269 1.54 15.27 23.43
N GLY A 270 0.38 14.64 23.47
CA GLY A 270 -0.69 14.98 24.41
C GLY A 270 -1.40 16.31 24.14
N ASP A 271 -1.10 17.04 23.04
CA ASP A 271 -1.60 18.39 22.80
C ASP A 271 -3.11 18.46 22.49
N ASP A 272 -3.83 19.33 23.19
CA ASP A 272 -5.29 19.48 23.08
C ASP A 272 -5.73 20.23 21.82
N SER A 273 -4.85 21.02 21.21
CA SER A 273 -5.14 21.75 19.98
C SER A 273 -5.27 20.77 18.80
N LEU A 274 -4.39 19.76 18.74
CA LEU A 274 -4.48 18.67 17.77
C LEU A 274 -5.76 17.84 17.95
N LYS A 275 -6.09 17.44 19.20
CA LYS A 275 -7.36 16.73 19.51
C LYS A 275 -8.57 17.53 19.04
N ARG A 276 -8.55 18.85 19.26
CA ARG A 276 -9.61 19.77 18.84
C ARG A 276 -9.71 19.88 17.32
N SER A 277 -8.59 19.99 16.62
CA SER A 277 -8.55 19.97 15.15
C SER A 277 -9.14 18.67 14.62
N SER A 278 -8.70 17.51 15.10
CA SER A 278 -9.21 16.22 14.63
C SER A 278 -10.72 16.06 14.86
N LYS A 279 -11.24 16.53 16.00
CA LYS A 279 -12.68 16.56 16.26
C LYS A 279 -13.45 17.44 15.27
N ARG A 280 -12.91 18.61 14.91
CA ARG A 280 -13.52 19.53 13.92
C ARG A 280 -13.50 18.94 12.52
N ILE A 281 -12.41 18.28 12.13
CA ILE A 281 -12.29 17.64 10.82
C ILE A 281 -13.33 16.52 10.70
N LEU A 282 -13.47 15.64 11.70
CA LEU A 282 -14.49 14.59 11.69
C LEU A 282 -15.92 15.17 11.66
N GLN A 283 -16.18 16.24 12.41
CA GLN A 283 -17.47 16.94 12.35
C GLN A 283 -17.78 17.45 10.95
N TRP A 284 -16.81 18.07 10.26
CA TRP A 284 -16.97 18.50 8.87
C TRP A 284 -17.25 17.32 7.95
N MET A 285 -16.46 16.23 8.03
CA MET A 285 -16.65 15.06 7.16
C MET A 285 -18.06 14.46 7.31
N LYS A 286 -18.62 14.45 8.52
CA LYS A 286 -20.02 14.03 8.77
C LYS A 286 -21.06 15.02 8.22
N GLN A 287 -20.84 16.32 8.38
CA GLN A 287 -21.75 17.37 7.88
C GLN A 287 -21.75 17.45 6.35
N SER A 288 -20.59 17.24 5.73
CA SER A 288 -20.36 17.16 4.28
C SER A 288 -20.82 15.85 3.66
N LYS A 289 -21.23 14.86 4.47
CA LYS A 289 -21.65 13.52 4.03
C LYS A 289 -20.51 12.70 3.38
N PHE A 290 -19.28 13.01 3.71
CA PHE A 290 -18.15 12.14 3.41
C PHE A 290 -18.17 10.93 4.36
N VAL A 291 -18.63 11.14 5.60
CA VAL A 291 -18.97 10.06 6.54
C VAL A 291 -20.48 10.04 6.74
N VAL A 292 -21.13 8.90 6.49
CA VAL A 292 -22.59 8.76 6.60
C VAL A 292 -22.94 7.43 7.25
N GLN A 293 -23.82 7.46 8.25
CA GLN A 293 -24.56 6.28 8.68
C GLN A 293 -25.91 6.29 7.99
N ASN A 294 -26.14 5.32 7.11
CA ASN A 294 -27.43 5.13 6.49
C ASN A 294 -28.42 4.59 7.52
N GLU A 295 -29.69 4.95 7.39
CA GLU A 295 -30.74 4.50 8.30
C GLU A 295 -30.82 2.96 8.30
N GLY A 296 -30.73 2.36 9.49
CA GLY A 296 -30.74 0.90 9.67
C GLY A 296 -29.36 0.25 9.70
N ASN A 297 -28.28 0.97 9.38
CA ASN A 297 -26.91 0.44 9.50
C ASN A 297 -26.34 0.72 10.90
N ASP A 298 -25.57 -0.23 11.42
CA ASP A 298 -24.71 -0.12 12.60
C ASP A 298 -23.25 0.16 12.23
N PHE A 299 -23.02 0.78 11.06
CA PHE A 299 -21.71 1.14 10.55
C PHE A 299 -21.74 2.41 9.68
N TYR A 300 -20.56 2.98 9.43
CA TYR A 300 -20.38 4.13 8.53
C TYR A 300 -20.01 3.74 7.11
N ASN A 301 -20.56 4.50 6.16
CA ASN A 301 -20.03 4.64 4.79
C ASN A 301 -19.01 5.78 4.79
N VAL A 302 -17.83 5.52 4.23
CA VAL A 302 -16.75 6.50 4.07
C VAL A 302 -16.56 6.76 2.57
N ASN A 303 -17.24 7.82 2.11
CA ASN A 303 -17.31 8.22 0.70
C ASN A 303 -16.03 8.95 0.25
N ASP A 304 -15.76 8.93 -1.05
CA ASP A 304 -14.50 9.36 -1.66
C ASP A 304 -14.27 10.88 -1.67
N GLY A 305 -15.33 11.66 -1.87
CA GLY A 305 -15.18 13.12 -1.98
C GLY A 305 -16.34 13.81 -2.67
N ALA A 306 -16.13 15.03 -3.13
CA ALA A 306 -17.10 15.79 -3.90
C ALA A 306 -16.43 16.89 -4.75
N GLU A 307 -17.00 17.17 -5.91
CA GLU A 307 -16.65 18.35 -6.72
C GLU A 307 -17.23 19.62 -6.10
N ILE A 308 -16.47 20.70 -6.19
CA ILE A 308 -16.87 22.05 -5.82
C ILE A 308 -17.65 22.66 -6.98
N VAL A 309 -18.93 22.91 -6.75
CA VAL A 309 -19.85 23.53 -7.70
C VAL A 309 -20.46 24.77 -7.05
N HIS A 310 -20.12 25.95 -7.59
CA HIS A 310 -20.59 27.24 -7.08
C HIS A 310 -20.35 27.45 -5.58
N GLY A 311 -19.18 27.03 -5.08
CA GLY A 311 -18.81 27.14 -3.66
C GLY A 311 -19.40 26.06 -2.74
N ALA A 312 -20.17 25.12 -3.28
CA ALA A 312 -20.80 24.03 -2.53
C ALA A 312 -20.33 22.66 -3.05
N CYS A 313 -20.59 21.61 -2.26
CA CYS A 313 -20.32 20.21 -2.62
C CYS A 313 -21.66 19.46 -2.73
N PRO A 314 -22.45 19.68 -3.80
CA PRO A 314 -23.84 19.24 -3.86
C PRO A 314 -24.00 17.72 -4.05
N VAL A 315 -23.00 17.06 -4.65
CA VAL A 315 -23.03 15.63 -4.97
C VAL A 315 -21.77 15.00 -4.41
N VAL A 316 -21.95 14.06 -3.48
CA VAL A 316 -20.84 13.28 -2.92
C VAL A 316 -20.62 12.06 -3.80
N ASN A 317 -19.36 11.82 -4.16
CA ASN A 317 -18.91 10.60 -4.80
C ASN A 317 -18.97 9.45 -3.78
N GLY A 318 -19.96 8.57 -3.91
CA GLY A 318 -20.18 7.44 -3.01
C GLY A 318 -19.23 6.25 -3.21
N ALA A 319 -18.14 6.41 -3.95
CA ALA A 319 -17.12 5.38 -4.04
C ALA A 319 -16.51 5.08 -2.67
N LEU A 320 -16.32 3.80 -2.38
CA LEU A 320 -15.80 3.32 -1.10
C LEU A 320 -14.43 2.68 -1.33
N TRP A 321 -13.40 3.21 -0.67
CA TRP A 321 -12.03 2.72 -0.81
C TRP A 321 -11.48 2.34 0.55
N SER A 322 -10.74 1.24 0.63
CA SER A 322 -10.31 0.68 1.91
C SER A 322 -9.40 1.62 2.71
N TYR A 323 -8.50 2.34 2.02
CA TYR A 323 -7.61 3.33 2.65
C TYR A 323 -8.35 4.51 3.31
N ASN A 324 -9.53 4.92 2.81
CA ASN A 324 -10.33 5.97 3.43
C ASN A 324 -10.90 5.48 4.76
N TYR A 325 -11.28 4.20 4.85
CA TYR A 325 -11.63 3.57 6.12
C TYR A 325 -10.42 3.53 7.06
N ALA A 326 -9.24 3.16 6.54
CA ALA A 326 -8.01 3.12 7.34
C ALA A 326 -7.70 4.47 8.01
N LEU A 327 -7.83 5.60 7.31
CA LEU A 327 -7.62 6.92 7.92
C LEU A 327 -8.61 7.22 9.06
N MET A 328 -9.88 6.86 8.88
CA MET A 328 -10.91 7.10 9.89
C MET A 328 -10.70 6.22 11.13
N LEU A 329 -10.31 4.97 10.88
CA LEU A 329 -9.95 3.99 11.90
C LEU A 329 -8.72 4.42 12.69
N MET A 330 -7.63 4.75 11.99
CA MET A 330 -6.37 5.23 12.56
C MET A 330 -6.64 6.44 13.46
N GLY A 331 -7.24 7.50 12.93
CA GLY A 331 -7.47 8.70 13.74
C GLY A 331 -8.39 8.46 14.95
N SER A 332 -9.41 7.60 14.81
CA SER A 332 -10.30 7.27 15.93
C SER A 332 -9.61 6.42 17.01
N ALA A 333 -8.78 5.46 16.63
CA ALA A 333 -8.02 4.61 17.57
C ALA A 333 -6.99 5.42 18.36
N TYR A 334 -6.21 6.26 17.69
CA TYR A 334 -5.24 7.13 18.35
C TYR A 334 -5.91 8.13 19.30
N LEU A 335 -7.03 8.74 18.90
CA LEU A 335 -7.77 9.67 19.77
C LEU A 335 -8.49 8.97 20.91
N TYR A 336 -9.00 7.75 20.71
CA TYR A 336 -9.53 6.93 21.80
C TYR A 336 -8.45 6.67 22.85
N ASN A 337 -7.27 6.23 22.42
CA ASN A 337 -6.16 5.96 23.33
C ASN A 337 -5.66 7.24 24.03
N ALA A 338 -5.55 8.35 23.31
CA ALA A 338 -5.09 9.63 23.87
C ALA A 338 -6.07 10.31 24.85
N THR A 339 -7.36 9.95 24.82
CA THR A 339 -8.41 10.66 25.58
C THR A 339 -9.23 9.79 26.53
N GLY A 340 -9.36 8.49 26.23
CA GLY A 340 -10.30 7.60 26.91
C GLY A 340 -11.78 7.94 26.66
N GLU A 341 -12.11 8.84 25.72
CA GLU A 341 -13.50 9.25 25.48
C GLU A 341 -14.30 8.15 24.75
N GLN A 342 -15.47 7.79 25.30
CA GLN A 342 -16.43 6.88 24.65
C GLN A 342 -16.87 7.36 23.26
N PHE A 343 -16.79 8.67 22.99
CA PHE A 343 -17.04 9.22 21.67
C PHE A 343 -16.15 8.53 20.62
N TRP A 344 -14.83 8.52 20.81
CA TRP A 344 -13.89 7.94 19.85
C TRP A 344 -13.98 6.42 19.76
N ASP A 345 -14.31 5.74 20.86
CA ASP A 345 -14.62 4.30 20.83
C ASP A 345 -15.81 3.98 19.92
N ASN A 346 -16.91 4.74 20.05
CA ASN A 346 -18.08 4.57 19.22
C ASN A 346 -17.78 4.86 17.73
N GLU A 347 -16.99 5.92 17.45
CA GLU A 347 -16.55 6.23 16.09
C GLU A 347 -15.74 5.06 15.50
N LEU A 348 -14.74 4.57 16.24
CA LEU A 348 -13.89 3.46 15.85
C LEU A 348 -14.72 2.20 15.53
N GLY A 349 -15.66 1.84 16.41
CA GLY A 349 -16.52 0.66 16.20
C GLY A 349 -17.38 0.76 14.93
N LEU A 350 -17.96 1.94 14.65
CA LEU A 350 -18.80 2.17 13.46
C LEU A 350 -17.98 2.20 12.16
N PHE A 351 -16.74 2.72 12.19
CA PHE A 351 -15.83 2.64 11.05
C PHE A 351 -15.36 1.21 10.80
N LEU A 352 -15.03 0.46 11.87
CA LEU A 352 -14.59 -0.93 11.76
C LEU A 352 -15.70 -1.83 11.22
N GLY A 353 -16.95 -1.61 11.65
CA GLY A 353 -18.11 -2.29 11.05
C GLY A 353 -18.25 -2.02 9.54
N GLY A 354 -17.92 -0.82 9.08
CA GLY A 354 -17.99 -0.47 7.67
C GLY A 354 -16.86 -1.10 6.86
N LEU A 355 -15.64 -1.12 7.40
CA LEU A 355 -14.51 -1.84 6.81
C LEU A 355 -14.86 -3.33 6.65
N GLU A 356 -15.37 -3.98 7.70
CA GLU A 356 -15.75 -5.39 7.64
C GLU A 356 -16.90 -5.66 6.67
N HIS A 357 -17.88 -4.76 6.59
CA HIS A 357 -19.00 -4.93 5.70
C HIS A 357 -18.60 -4.87 4.22
N TYR A 358 -17.75 -3.92 3.84
CA TYR A 358 -17.42 -3.66 2.44
C TYR A 358 -16.12 -4.32 1.99
N MET A 359 -15.08 -4.34 2.84
CA MET A 359 -13.70 -4.65 2.48
C MET A 359 -13.22 -6.03 2.94
N VAL A 360 -14.12 -6.88 3.46
CA VAL A 360 -13.80 -8.29 3.81
C VAL A 360 -14.54 -9.26 2.91
N ASN A 361 -13.79 -10.11 2.21
CA ASN A 361 -14.32 -11.16 1.36
C ASN A 361 -14.66 -12.40 2.19
N THR A 362 -15.88 -12.46 2.70
CA THR A 362 -16.37 -13.59 3.52
C THR A 362 -16.46 -14.92 2.77
N THR A 363 -16.52 -14.90 1.43
CA THR A 363 -16.47 -16.12 0.59
C THR A 363 -15.06 -16.57 0.25
N GLY A 364 -14.07 -15.69 0.42
CA GLY A 364 -12.65 -15.93 0.17
C GLY A 364 -11.85 -16.02 1.46
N GLY A 365 -12.35 -16.73 2.47
CA GLY A 365 -11.62 -16.98 3.70
C GLY A 365 -11.56 -15.81 4.68
N ASN A 366 -12.48 -14.84 4.59
CA ASN A 366 -12.50 -13.62 5.41
C ASN A 366 -11.24 -12.76 5.24
N THR A 367 -10.82 -12.54 4.00
CA THR A 367 -9.62 -11.77 3.65
C THR A 367 -9.96 -10.35 3.24
N LEU A 368 -9.05 -9.40 3.49
CA LEU A 368 -9.18 -8.03 2.99
C LEU A 368 -9.19 -8.02 1.44
N TYR A 369 -10.03 -7.19 0.84
CA TYR A 369 -10.12 -7.01 -0.62
C TYR A 369 -10.61 -5.60 -0.98
N GLU A 370 -10.34 -5.14 -2.21
CA GLU A 370 -10.86 -3.85 -2.70
C GLU A 370 -12.26 -3.99 -3.31
N TYR A 371 -13.27 -3.56 -2.55
CA TYR A 371 -14.70 -3.64 -2.90
C TYR A 371 -15.01 -3.15 -4.33
N GLN A 372 -14.44 -2.00 -4.70
CA GLN A 372 -14.80 -1.29 -5.92
C GLN A 372 -14.20 -1.86 -7.20
N CYS A 373 -13.07 -2.56 -7.11
CA CYS A 373 -12.26 -2.82 -8.29
C CYS A 373 -11.77 -4.27 -8.39
N GLU A 374 -11.55 -4.97 -7.27
CA GLU A 374 -10.86 -6.26 -7.28
C GLU A 374 -11.70 -7.35 -7.93
N LYS A 375 -12.99 -7.43 -7.58
CA LYS A 375 -13.95 -8.41 -8.14
C LYS A 375 -14.02 -8.35 -9.67
N TRP A 376 -13.84 -7.16 -10.25
CA TRP A 376 -13.90 -6.95 -11.70
C TRP A 376 -12.52 -6.87 -12.35
N GLN A 377 -11.45 -7.07 -11.58
CA GLN A 377 -10.05 -6.97 -12.04
C GLN A 377 -9.75 -5.63 -12.71
N ARG A 378 -10.20 -4.53 -12.10
CA ARG A 378 -10.07 -3.16 -12.64
C ARG A 378 -9.30 -2.21 -11.73
N CYS A 379 -8.65 -2.72 -10.69
CA CYS A 379 -7.83 -1.89 -9.82
C CYS A 379 -6.67 -1.27 -10.61
N ASN A 380 -6.56 0.05 -10.54
CA ASN A 380 -5.38 0.76 -11.06
C ASN A 380 -4.18 0.56 -10.11
N ASN A 381 -3.05 1.20 -10.40
CA ASN A 381 -1.82 1.02 -9.59
C ASN A 381 -2.02 1.46 -8.15
N ASP A 382 -2.63 2.64 -7.93
CA ASP A 382 -2.88 3.17 -6.59
C ASP A 382 -3.75 2.22 -5.76
N GLN A 383 -4.87 1.78 -6.35
CA GLN A 383 -5.89 0.96 -5.68
C GLN A 383 -5.35 -0.39 -5.25
N ARG A 384 -4.31 -0.92 -5.93
CA ARG A 384 -3.67 -2.18 -5.55
C ARG A 384 -2.87 -2.05 -4.25
N ALA A 385 -2.47 -0.85 -3.86
CA ALA A 385 -1.72 -0.57 -2.64
C ALA A 385 -2.61 -0.20 -1.43
N PHE A 386 -3.90 0.13 -1.63
CA PHE A 386 -4.76 0.66 -0.56
C PHE A 386 -4.88 -0.24 0.67
N ARG A 387 -4.87 -1.57 0.48
CA ARG A 387 -4.94 -2.52 1.61
C ARG A 387 -3.71 -2.51 2.51
N ALA A 388 -2.56 -2.06 2.03
CA ALA A 388 -1.37 -1.86 2.88
C ALA A 388 -1.67 -0.88 4.03
N VAL A 389 -2.39 0.21 3.74
CA VAL A 389 -2.80 1.19 4.75
C VAL A 389 -3.72 0.55 5.79
N VAL A 390 -4.69 -0.26 5.33
CA VAL A 390 -5.61 -0.98 6.21
C VAL A 390 -4.85 -1.97 7.10
N ALA A 391 -3.96 -2.77 6.51
CA ALA A 391 -3.18 -3.78 7.22
C ALA A 391 -2.39 -3.18 8.38
N ARG A 392 -1.69 -2.07 8.14
CA ARG A 392 -0.97 -1.33 9.19
C ARG A 392 -1.92 -0.82 10.27
N THR A 393 -3.03 -0.18 9.88
CA THR A 393 -4.02 0.35 10.82
C THR A 393 -4.69 -0.73 11.69
N LEU A 394 -4.90 -1.94 11.18
CA LEU A 394 -5.42 -3.05 12.00
C LEU A 394 -4.44 -3.41 13.14
N GLY A 395 -3.14 -3.40 12.88
CA GLY A 395 -2.11 -3.57 13.90
C GLY A 395 -2.13 -2.45 14.94
N GLU A 396 -2.25 -1.20 14.49
CA GLU A 396 -2.37 -0.05 15.42
C GLU A 396 -3.62 -0.17 16.30
N ILE A 397 -4.78 -0.55 15.76
CA ILE A 397 -6.00 -0.79 16.54
C ILE A 397 -5.77 -1.88 17.59
N TYR A 398 -5.09 -2.98 17.22
CA TYR A 398 -4.78 -4.06 18.14
C TYR A 398 -4.06 -3.55 19.39
N GLN A 399 -3.11 -2.62 19.21
CA GLN A 399 -2.29 -2.08 20.29
C GLN A 399 -3.00 -0.96 21.07
N LEU A 400 -3.81 -0.13 20.39
CA LEU A 400 -4.33 1.12 20.95
C LEU A 400 -5.77 1.00 21.50
N ALA A 401 -6.55 0.01 21.04
CA ALA A 401 -7.94 -0.19 21.45
C ALA A 401 -8.22 -1.67 21.80
N PRO A 402 -7.82 -2.12 23.02
CA PRO A 402 -7.81 -3.52 23.42
C PRO A 402 -9.14 -4.29 23.25
N GLN A 403 -10.26 -3.59 23.32
CA GLN A 403 -11.61 -4.15 23.14
C GLN A 403 -11.87 -4.64 21.70
N TYR A 404 -11.06 -4.23 20.72
CA TYR A 404 -11.14 -4.69 19.33
C TYR A 404 -10.03 -5.67 18.95
N SER A 405 -9.04 -5.93 19.81
CA SER A 405 -7.83 -6.70 19.48
C SER A 405 -8.12 -8.09 18.92
N GLU A 406 -9.04 -8.85 19.52
CA GLU A 406 -9.42 -10.18 19.00
C GLU A 406 -10.02 -10.09 17.59
N ARG A 407 -10.92 -9.11 17.38
CA ARG A 407 -11.62 -8.89 16.11
C ARG A 407 -10.66 -8.52 14.99
N VAL A 408 -9.73 -7.58 15.24
CA VAL A 408 -8.75 -7.15 14.23
C VAL A 408 -7.66 -8.18 14.00
N LEU A 409 -7.20 -8.90 15.04
CA LEU A 409 -6.20 -9.95 14.88
C LEU A 409 -6.73 -11.11 14.04
N ALA A 410 -7.99 -11.50 14.22
CA ALA A 410 -8.61 -12.51 13.37
C ALA A 410 -8.62 -12.12 11.88
N LEU A 411 -8.83 -10.83 11.57
CA LEU A 411 -8.80 -10.31 10.21
C LEU A 411 -7.38 -10.19 9.65
N ILE A 412 -6.41 -9.84 10.51
CA ILE A 412 -4.98 -9.84 10.17
C ILE A 412 -4.56 -11.26 9.80
N ASP A 413 -4.82 -12.25 10.65
CA ASP A 413 -4.36 -13.63 10.45
C ASP A 413 -4.97 -14.26 9.19
N SER A 414 -6.28 -14.08 8.97
CA SER A 414 -6.93 -14.61 7.77
C SER A 414 -6.36 -13.99 6.49
N SER A 415 -6.16 -12.67 6.50
CA SER A 415 -5.63 -11.93 5.36
C SER A 415 -4.15 -12.21 5.11
N ALA A 416 -3.35 -12.37 6.16
CA ALA A 416 -1.93 -12.75 6.07
C ALA A 416 -1.74 -14.14 5.47
N ALA A 417 -2.58 -15.11 5.87
CA ALA A 417 -2.58 -16.44 5.25
C ALA A 417 -2.93 -16.39 3.76
N GLY A 418 -3.94 -15.60 3.39
CA GLY A 418 -4.33 -15.40 1.99
C GLY A 418 -3.27 -14.68 1.16
N ALA A 419 -2.63 -13.66 1.74
CA ALA A 419 -1.52 -12.94 1.11
C ALA A 419 -0.34 -13.87 0.85
N ALA A 420 0.11 -14.63 1.85
CA ALA A 420 1.22 -15.58 1.67
C ALA A 420 0.94 -16.63 0.59
N ALA A 421 -0.29 -17.17 0.56
CA ALA A 421 -0.71 -18.09 -0.51
C ALA A 421 -0.65 -17.44 -1.92
N SER A 422 -0.99 -16.15 -2.01
CA SER A 422 -0.90 -15.39 -3.26
C SER A 422 0.54 -15.16 -3.74
N CYS A 423 1.52 -15.21 -2.83
CA CYS A 423 2.95 -15.05 -3.08
C CYS A 423 3.60 -16.35 -3.56
N SER A 424 3.04 -16.88 -4.64
CA SER A 424 3.46 -18.14 -5.29
C SER A 424 3.70 -17.96 -6.79
N GLY A 425 3.77 -16.69 -7.25
CA GLY A 425 3.80 -16.31 -8.65
C GLY A 425 5.17 -15.91 -9.18
N GLY A 426 5.19 -15.45 -10.43
CA GLY A 426 6.38 -14.87 -11.06
C GLY A 426 7.46 -15.88 -11.44
N SER A 427 8.56 -15.38 -12.00
CA SER A 427 9.74 -16.21 -12.31
C SER A 427 10.57 -16.55 -11.08
N ASP A 428 10.36 -15.83 -9.98
CA ASP A 428 11.00 -16.00 -8.68
C ASP A 428 10.23 -16.98 -7.76
N GLY A 429 8.96 -17.29 -8.09
CA GLY A 429 8.06 -18.12 -7.29
C GLY A 429 7.54 -17.47 -6.03
N LYS A 430 7.82 -16.17 -5.82
CA LYS A 430 7.47 -15.42 -4.62
C LYS A 430 6.74 -14.11 -4.93
N THR A 431 6.52 -13.80 -6.21
CA THR A 431 5.71 -12.64 -6.61
C THR A 431 4.28 -12.80 -6.10
N CYS A 432 3.78 -11.80 -5.37
CA CYS A 432 2.42 -11.78 -4.83
C CYS A 432 1.38 -11.25 -5.83
N GLY A 433 0.15 -11.73 -5.65
CA GLY A 433 -1.03 -11.25 -6.36
C GLY A 433 -1.87 -10.31 -5.50
N ILE A 434 -3.00 -9.83 -6.04
CA ILE A 434 -3.94 -9.00 -5.27
C ILE A 434 -5.05 -9.85 -4.64
N ASN A 435 -5.48 -10.95 -5.26
CA ASN A 435 -6.59 -11.75 -4.74
C ASN A 435 -6.15 -12.73 -3.65
N TRP A 436 -6.41 -12.37 -2.39
CA TRP A 436 -6.11 -13.20 -1.22
C TRP A 436 -7.20 -14.23 -0.91
N GLY A 437 -8.33 -14.17 -1.61
CA GLY A 437 -9.46 -15.09 -1.45
C GLY A 437 -9.33 -16.40 -2.24
N ILE A 438 -8.25 -16.57 -3.00
CA ILE A 438 -7.94 -17.79 -3.74
C ILE A 438 -6.67 -18.44 -3.19
N ASN A 439 -6.55 -19.76 -3.36
CA ASN A 439 -5.34 -20.47 -2.97
C ASN A 439 -4.30 -20.44 -4.10
N GLY A 440 -3.50 -19.38 -4.15
CA GLY A 440 -2.41 -19.21 -5.11
C GLY A 440 -2.37 -17.85 -5.78
N TRP A 441 -1.40 -17.68 -6.66
CA TRP A 441 -1.21 -16.46 -7.45
C TRP A 441 -2.31 -16.24 -8.50
N ASP A 442 -2.82 -15.02 -8.62
CA ASP A 442 -3.88 -14.63 -9.57
C ASP A 442 -3.36 -14.14 -10.93
N GLY A 443 -2.03 -14.13 -11.12
CA GLY A 443 -1.37 -13.66 -12.34
C GLY A 443 -1.11 -12.15 -12.37
N LEU A 444 -1.44 -11.41 -11.31
CA LEU A 444 -1.15 -9.97 -11.17
C LEU A 444 0.11 -9.75 -10.36
N TYR A 445 0.80 -8.64 -10.58
CA TYR A 445 2.03 -8.30 -9.88
C TYR A 445 2.23 -6.78 -9.87
N GLY A 446 3.01 -6.32 -8.91
CA GLY A 446 3.41 -4.93 -8.80
C GLY A 446 3.82 -4.55 -7.38
N LEU A 447 4.27 -3.31 -7.23
CA LEU A 447 4.65 -2.73 -5.94
C LEU A 447 3.49 -2.78 -4.94
N GLY A 448 2.29 -2.38 -5.36
CA GLY A 448 1.07 -2.38 -4.54
C GLY A 448 0.71 -3.76 -3.97
N GLU A 449 0.84 -4.81 -4.80
CA GLU A 449 0.66 -6.20 -4.38
C GLU A 449 1.70 -6.62 -3.33
N GLN A 450 2.98 -6.30 -3.56
CA GLN A 450 4.06 -6.66 -2.65
C GLN A 450 3.97 -5.93 -1.30
N ILE A 451 3.72 -4.61 -1.29
CA ILE A 451 3.60 -3.84 -0.04
C ILE A 451 2.35 -4.23 0.74
N SER A 452 1.24 -4.52 0.06
CA SER A 452 0.03 -5.01 0.75
C SER A 452 0.29 -6.36 1.42
N ALA A 453 1.03 -7.27 0.77
CA ALA A 453 1.41 -8.55 1.35
C ALA A 453 2.39 -8.37 2.52
N LEU A 454 3.41 -7.52 2.38
CA LEU A 454 4.36 -7.21 3.45
C LEU A 454 3.64 -6.74 4.71
N GLU A 455 2.78 -5.73 4.57
CA GLU A 455 2.09 -5.11 5.70
C GLU A 455 1.23 -6.10 6.47
N ILE A 456 0.41 -6.89 5.78
CA ILE A 456 -0.51 -7.79 6.46
C ILE A 456 0.22 -8.98 7.09
N ILE A 457 1.27 -9.50 6.44
CA ILE A 457 2.05 -10.62 6.94
C ILE A 457 2.84 -10.19 8.19
N GLN A 458 3.55 -9.07 8.15
CA GLN A 458 4.34 -8.60 9.29
C GLN A 458 3.46 -8.22 10.48
N ASN A 459 2.27 -7.68 10.24
CA ASN A 459 1.32 -7.35 11.31
C ASN A 459 0.76 -8.58 12.05
N SER A 460 0.96 -9.82 11.55
CA SER A 460 0.69 -11.03 12.36
C SER A 460 1.60 -11.15 13.60
N LEU A 461 2.70 -10.40 13.65
CA LEU A 461 3.56 -10.28 14.84
C LEU A 461 3.11 -9.20 15.82
N ILE A 462 2.06 -8.42 15.52
CA ILE A 462 1.66 -7.28 16.37
C ILE A 462 1.46 -7.61 17.86
N PRO A 463 1.01 -8.83 18.28
CA PRO A 463 0.94 -9.19 19.70
C PRO A 463 2.29 -9.19 20.44
N GLN A 464 3.39 -9.28 19.70
CA GLN A 464 4.77 -9.36 20.22
C GLN A 464 5.50 -8.01 20.13
N VAL A 465 4.88 -7.01 19.50
CA VAL A 465 5.47 -5.69 19.27
C VAL A 465 4.93 -4.71 20.31
N PRO A 466 5.76 -3.80 20.85
CA PRO A 466 5.30 -2.71 21.71
C PRO A 466 4.36 -1.74 20.99
N PRO A 467 3.43 -1.07 21.71
CA PRO A 467 2.59 -0.04 21.12
C PRO A 467 3.43 1.11 20.54
N PRO A 468 2.87 1.93 19.62
CA PRO A 468 3.50 3.16 19.16
C PRO A 468 3.90 4.01 20.38
N CYS A 469 5.14 4.46 20.44
CA CYS A 469 5.60 5.26 21.57
C CYS A 469 4.98 6.66 21.53
N GLU A 470 5.18 7.39 22.63
CA GLU A 470 4.84 8.80 22.79
C GLU A 470 6.14 9.60 22.93
N GLU A 471 6.04 10.93 22.96
CA GLU A 471 7.19 11.84 23.04
C GLU A 471 8.10 11.51 24.24
N ASP A 472 7.52 11.14 25.38
CA ASP A 472 8.24 10.85 26.61
C ASP A 472 8.99 9.51 26.59
N THR A 473 8.56 8.56 25.77
CA THR A 473 9.08 7.19 25.70
C THR A 473 10.04 6.98 24.55
N CYS A 474 9.88 7.71 23.44
CA CYS A 474 10.85 7.72 22.34
C CYS A 474 11.89 8.84 22.41
N GLY A 475 11.61 9.93 23.13
CA GLY A 475 12.56 11.01 23.37
C GLY A 475 12.75 11.99 22.20
N GLU A 476 12.05 11.82 21.08
CA GLU A 476 12.01 12.82 19.99
C GLU A 476 11.02 13.93 20.34
N LYS A 477 11.54 15.01 20.94
CA LYS A 477 10.72 16.16 21.29
C LYS A 477 10.46 17.05 20.10
N LEU A 478 9.27 17.63 20.04
CA LEU A 478 9.03 18.75 19.13
C LEU A 478 9.88 19.97 19.54
N ALA A 479 10.20 20.81 18.56
CA ALA A 479 10.88 22.07 18.85
C ALA A 479 10.00 22.95 19.75
N SER A 480 10.64 23.63 20.71
CA SER A 480 9.93 24.35 21.77
C SER A 480 9.11 25.56 21.30
N ASP A 481 9.35 26.05 20.08
CA ASP A 481 8.70 27.20 19.45
C ASP A 481 7.69 26.79 18.35
N VAL A 482 7.38 25.50 18.22
CA VAL A 482 6.39 25.02 17.24
C VAL A 482 5.00 25.59 17.55
N SER A 483 4.46 26.35 16.61
CA SER A 483 3.07 26.80 16.66
C SER A 483 2.17 25.79 15.95
N ILE A 484 1.41 25.02 16.72
CA ILE A 484 0.44 24.05 16.18
C ILE A 484 -0.72 24.80 15.52
N VAL A 485 -0.95 24.53 14.23
CA VAL A 485 -2.08 25.09 13.50
C VAL A 485 -3.38 24.39 13.91
N VAL A 486 -4.38 25.18 14.32
CA VAL A 486 -5.69 24.63 14.67
C VAL A 486 -6.66 24.79 13.51
N VAL A 487 -7.18 23.67 13.00
CA VAL A 487 -8.19 23.69 11.94
C VAL A 487 -9.43 24.44 12.43
N PRO A 488 -9.98 25.39 11.64
CA PRO A 488 -11.18 26.15 12.01
C PRO A 488 -12.39 25.26 12.29
N THR A 489 -13.35 25.78 13.05
CA THR A 489 -14.64 25.10 13.21
C THR A 489 -15.35 25.01 11.85
N PRO A 490 -16.00 23.89 11.50
CA PRO A 490 -16.75 23.77 10.25
C PRO A 490 -17.84 24.84 10.13
N THR A 491 -18.00 25.43 8.95
CA THR A 491 -19.01 26.48 8.68
C THR A 491 -20.25 25.96 7.94
N ILE A 492 -20.41 24.63 7.87
CA ILE A 492 -21.59 23.98 7.31
C ILE A 492 -22.69 23.87 8.36
N PHE A 493 -23.84 24.47 8.08
CA PHE A 493 -25.06 24.25 8.86
C PHE A 493 -26.15 23.69 7.95
N ARG A 494 -26.76 22.57 8.35
CA ARG A 494 -27.91 22.02 7.62
C ARG A 494 -29.19 22.44 8.30
N THR A 495 -30.07 23.13 7.56
CA THR A 495 -31.44 23.35 7.99
C THR A 495 -32.33 22.36 7.23
N PHE A 496 -32.95 21.45 7.98
CA PHE A 496 -33.95 20.56 7.42
C PHE A 496 -35.29 21.29 7.43
N THR A 497 -35.83 21.61 6.25
CA THR A 497 -37.19 22.13 6.14
C THR A 497 -38.11 20.95 5.85
N THR A 498 -38.96 20.62 6.83
CA THR A 498 -40.00 19.59 6.65
C THR A 498 -41.06 20.17 5.73
N THR A 499 -41.02 19.83 4.44
CA THR A 499 -41.93 20.40 3.45
C THR A 499 -43.27 19.67 3.36
N ASN A 500 -43.38 18.43 3.87
CA ASN A 500 -44.62 17.69 4.23
C ASN A 500 -44.25 16.28 4.74
N THR A 501 -45.17 15.54 5.37
CA THR A 501 -44.97 14.24 6.07
C THR A 501 -44.29 13.10 5.29
N VAL A 502 -43.94 13.29 4.02
CA VAL A 502 -43.33 12.27 3.14
C VAL A 502 -41.96 12.71 2.58
N HIS A 503 -41.61 14.00 2.58
CA HIS A 503 -40.37 14.49 1.99
C HIS A 503 -39.64 15.48 2.92
N LYS A 504 -38.44 15.10 3.35
CA LYS A 504 -37.48 16.00 4.01
C LYS A 504 -36.55 16.56 2.93
N THR A 505 -36.60 17.86 2.69
CA THR A 505 -35.62 18.54 1.84
C THR A 505 -34.51 19.06 2.74
N ALA A 506 -33.27 18.64 2.49
CA ALA A 506 -32.11 19.15 3.20
C ALA A 506 -31.52 20.30 2.39
N THR A 507 -31.60 21.53 2.93
CA THR A 507 -30.89 22.67 2.37
C THR A 507 -29.56 22.80 3.11
N LEU A 508 -28.46 22.70 2.38
CA LEU A 508 -27.13 23.07 2.87
C LEU A 508 -27.10 24.60 2.95
N ILE A 509 -26.92 25.13 4.16
CA ILE A 509 -26.71 26.57 4.37
C ILE A 509 -25.26 26.74 4.80
N HIS A 510 -24.46 27.40 3.97
CA HIS A 510 -23.20 27.97 4.42
C HIS A 510 -23.51 29.18 5.29
N SER A 511 -23.00 29.21 6.52
CA SER A 511 -22.94 30.46 7.27
C SER A 511 -21.49 30.87 7.43
N SER A 512 -21.12 31.99 6.81
CA SER A 512 -19.93 32.74 7.20
C SER A 512 -20.26 33.42 8.54
N VAL A 513 -20.09 32.70 9.66
CA VAL A 513 -20.20 33.36 10.96
C VAL A 513 -18.89 34.09 11.24
N GLU A 514 -18.85 35.37 10.90
CA GLU A 514 -18.08 36.32 11.69
C GLU A 514 -18.73 36.43 13.08
N ASN A 515 -17.92 36.19 14.11
CA ASN A 515 -18.19 36.36 15.54
C ASN A 515 -18.84 35.17 16.28
N VAL A 516 -18.02 34.54 17.12
CA VAL A 516 -18.48 34.01 18.41
C VAL A 516 -17.69 34.69 19.52
N PHE A 517 -18.43 35.42 20.34
CA PHE A 517 -18.01 36.07 21.57
C PHE A 517 -17.26 35.09 22.49
N TYR A 518 -16.02 35.45 22.85
CA TYR A 518 -15.40 35.00 24.08
C TYR A 518 -16.11 35.68 25.25
N THR A 519 -16.81 34.92 26.09
CA THR A 519 -16.92 35.28 27.52
C THR A 519 -16.01 34.35 28.27
N GLY A 520 -14.75 34.74 28.37
CA GLY A 520 -13.84 34.15 29.35
C GLY A 520 -14.32 34.52 30.75
N THR A 521 -14.52 33.54 31.60
CA THR A 521 -14.46 33.73 33.04
C THR A 521 -13.06 33.34 33.49
N THR A 522 -12.21 34.36 33.60
CA THR A 522 -11.10 34.35 34.54
C THR A 522 -11.68 34.33 35.95
N SER A 523 -11.34 33.33 36.76
CA SER A 523 -11.31 33.51 38.20
C SER A 523 -10.06 32.82 38.75
N SER A 524 -9.05 33.64 38.96
CA SER A 524 -7.99 33.40 39.94
C SER A 524 -8.58 33.40 41.35
N ALA A 525 -8.32 32.35 42.11
CA ALA A 525 -7.94 32.37 43.52
C ALA A 525 -7.17 31.08 43.82
#